data_AF-A0A814QHH9-F1
#
_entry.id   AF-A0A814QHH9-F1
#
_cell.length_a   1.000
_cell.length_b   1.000
_cell.length_c   1.000
_cell.angle_alpha   90.00
_cell.angle_beta   90.00
_cell.angle_gamma   90.00
#
_symmetry.space_group_name_H-M   'P 1'
#
loop_
_entity.id
_entity.type
_entity.pdbx_description
1 polymer ?
#
loop_
_entity_poly.entity_id
_entity_poly.type
_entity_poly.pdbx_seq_one_letter_code
_entity_poly.pdbx_strand_id
1 'polypeptide(L)'
;MLNLKTLILSNNLISKLESDVFKDLISLTYLSLKNNNLSLIEPDYFDGLINLVKLDLNGCNINKINLGSFENLKILDLGNNKITFFSQNLSSLTELYLTNNPLRNLTYPMVNFKNSNLETLGISECQLKFVDFDILRNYPLRFLGIAGNSFDFNNETFIGFKYLKKVKVNLNDADRLNLMFPNIIFNNTI
;
A
#
# COMPACT_ATOMS: atom_id res chain seq x y z
N MET A 1 -5.84 -32.14 -2.45
CA MET A 1 -5.45 -30.73 -2.27
C MET A 1 -6.17 -29.88 -3.29
N LEU A 2 -6.83 -28.80 -2.86
CA LEU A 2 -7.51 -27.88 -3.76
C LEU A 2 -6.44 -27.03 -4.46
N ASN A 3 -6.36 -27.11 -5.80
CA ASN A 3 -5.39 -26.36 -6.60
C ASN A 3 -5.91 -24.96 -6.97
N LEU A 4 -6.65 -24.33 -6.06
CA LEU A 4 -7.26 -23.03 -6.29
C LEU A 4 -6.15 -21.97 -6.30
N LYS A 5 -6.00 -21.25 -7.41
CA LYS A 5 -5.01 -20.16 -7.57
C LYS A 5 -5.58 -18.79 -7.27
N THR A 6 -6.88 -18.61 -7.52
CA THR A 6 -7.55 -17.32 -7.38
C THR A 6 -8.88 -17.50 -6.68
N LEU A 7 -9.13 -16.68 -5.67
CA LEU A 7 -10.38 -16.63 -4.91
C LEU A 7 -10.85 -15.19 -4.87
N ILE A 8 -12.00 -14.94 -5.50
CA ILE A 8 -12.64 -13.62 -5.57
C ILE A 8 -13.90 -13.65 -4.71
N LEU A 9 -13.86 -12.92 -3.60
CA LEU A 9 -14.96 -12.74 -2.65
C LEU A 9 -15.41 -11.28 -2.60
N SER A 10 -15.07 -10.49 -3.62
CA SER A 10 -15.33 -9.05 -3.65
C SER A 10 -16.82 -8.73 -3.68
N ASN A 11 -17.20 -7.57 -3.12
CA ASN A 11 -18.58 -7.04 -3.11
C ASN A 11 -19.59 -7.96 -2.42
N ASN A 12 -19.17 -8.58 -1.31
CA ASN A 12 -20.06 -9.34 -0.44
C ASN A 12 -20.29 -8.57 0.88
N LEU A 13 -21.00 -9.20 1.80
CA LEU A 13 -21.29 -8.64 3.14
C LEU A 13 -20.44 -9.31 4.22
N ILE A 14 -19.23 -9.77 3.87
CA ILE A 14 -18.35 -10.45 4.82
C ILE A 14 -17.90 -9.43 5.87
N SER A 15 -18.36 -9.62 7.10
CA SER A 15 -18.03 -8.76 8.23
C SER A 15 -17.04 -9.41 9.20
N LYS A 16 -16.83 -10.71 9.08
CA LYS A 16 -15.93 -11.51 9.90
C LYS A 16 -15.38 -12.66 9.08
N LEU A 17 -14.10 -12.98 9.31
CA LEU A 17 -13.48 -14.23 8.89
C LEU A 17 -13.29 -15.10 10.13
N GLU A 18 -13.43 -16.41 9.97
CA GLU A 18 -13.02 -17.34 11.01
C GLU A 18 -11.50 -17.55 10.92
N SER A 19 -10.87 -17.81 12.05
CA SER A 19 -9.46 -18.23 12.11
C SER A 19 -9.25 -19.41 11.17
N ASP A 20 -8.11 -19.41 10.46
CA ASP A 20 -7.72 -20.49 9.56
C ASP A 20 -8.70 -20.80 8.40
N VAL A 21 -9.65 -19.92 8.08
CA VAL A 21 -10.66 -20.16 7.02
C VAL A 21 -10.02 -20.45 5.64
N PHE A 22 -8.77 -20.03 5.43
CA PHE A 22 -8.02 -20.26 4.20
C PHE A 22 -6.86 -21.26 4.35
N LYS A 23 -6.71 -21.96 5.48
CA LYS A 23 -5.52 -22.76 5.81
C LYS A 23 -5.13 -23.79 4.75
N ASP A 24 -6.12 -24.40 4.10
CA ASP A 24 -5.91 -25.47 3.14
C ASP A 24 -5.72 -24.95 1.70
N LEU A 25 -5.85 -23.63 1.48
CA LEU A 25 -5.69 -22.98 0.19
C LEU A 25 -4.21 -22.68 -0.11
N ILE A 26 -3.34 -23.65 0.13
CA ILE A 26 -1.88 -23.51 0.00
C ILE A 26 -1.42 -23.13 -1.42
N SER A 27 -2.25 -23.38 -2.44
CA SER A 27 -1.97 -23.03 -3.84
C SER A 27 -2.40 -21.62 -4.23
N LEU A 28 -3.11 -20.91 -3.34
CA LEU A 28 -3.72 -19.62 -3.65
C LEU A 28 -2.64 -18.54 -3.81
N THR A 29 -2.69 -17.84 -4.94
CA THR A 29 -1.77 -16.74 -5.27
C THR A 29 -2.46 -15.39 -5.26
N TYR A 30 -3.79 -15.36 -5.43
CA TYR A 30 -4.59 -14.15 -5.37
C TYR A 30 -5.87 -14.34 -4.56
N LEU A 31 -6.04 -13.49 -3.54
CA LEU A 31 -7.25 -13.33 -2.76
C LEU A 31 -7.78 -11.89 -2.91
N SER A 32 -9.04 -11.73 -3.30
CA SER A 32 -9.73 -10.44 -3.20
C SER A 32 -10.91 -10.54 -2.24
N LEU A 33 -10.86 -9.69 -1.22
CA LEU A 33 -11.92 -9.42 -0.26
C LEU A 33 -12.46 -8.00 -0.43
N LYS A 34 -12.14 -7.32 -1.54
CA LYS A 34 -12.53 -5.95 -1.85
C LYS A 34 -14.02 -5.68 -1.59
N ASN A 35 -14.34 -4.50 -1.08
CA ASN A 35 -15.71 -4.04 -0.84
C ASN A 35 -16.51 -5.03 0.03
N ASN A 36 -15.90 -5.51 1.12
CA ASN A 36 -16.57 -6.20 2.21
C ASN A 36 -16.61 -5.28 3.46
N ASN A 37 -16.95 -5.80 4.64
CA ASN A 37 -17.05 -5.02 5.87
C ASN A 37 -16.13 -5.54 6.99
N LEU A 38 -14.85 -5.74 6.66
CA LEU A 38 -13.83 -6.24 7.57
C LEU A 38 -13.20 -5.08 8.36
N SER A 39 -13.88 -4.61 9.42
CA SER A 39 -13.36 -3.46 10.18
C SER A 39 -12.03 -3.72 10.91
N LEU A 40 -11.71 -5.00 11.16
CA LEU A 40 -10.51 -5.49 11.83
C LEU A 40 -9.92 -6.64 11.00
N ILE A 41 -8.60 -6.66 10.89
CA ILE A 41 -7.83 -7.78 10.35
C ILE A 41 -6.94 -8.34 11.45
N GLU A 42 -7.11 -9.63 11.74
CA GLU A 42 -6.35 -10.38 12.74
C GLU A 42 -5.28 -11.25 12.06
N PRO A 43 -4.17 -11.55 12.76
CA PRO A 43 -2.99 -12.18 12.14
C PRO A 43 -3.25 -13.60 11.61
N ASP A 44 -4.24 -14.31 12.15
CA ASP A 44 -4.59 -15.70 11.83
C ASP A 44 -5.61 -15.83 10.69
N TYR A 45 -6.20 -14.73 10.22
CA TYR A 45 -7.21 -14.76 9.15
C TYR A 45 -6.65 -15.27 7.81
N PHE A 46 -5.34 -15.16 7.62
CA PHE A 46 -4.65 -15.52 6.37
C PHE A 46 -3.65 -16.66 6.53
N ASP A 47 -3.71 -17.39 7.65
CA ASP A 47 -2.84 -18.54 7.88
C ASP A 47 -3.02 -19.61 6.79
N GLY A 48 -1.91 -20.29 6.45
CA GLY A 48 -1.84 -21.27 5.37
C GLY A 48 -1.77 -20.71 3.95
N LEU A 49 -1.93 -19.40 3.75
CA LEU A 49 -1.75 -18.72 2.46
C LEU A 49 -0.28 -18.49 2.08
N ILE A 50 0.55 -19.53 2.22
CA ILE A 50 2.01 -19.48 2.07
C ILE A 50 2.49 -19.02 0.68
N ASN A 51 1.68 -19.24 -0.36
CA ASN A 51 1.98 -18.85 -1.75
C ASN A 51 1.25 -17.59 -2.21
N LEU A 52 0.61 -16.85 -1.30
CA LEU A 52 -0.15 -15.66 -1.67
C LEU A 52 0.78 -14.55 -2.17
N VAL A 53 0.49 -14.07 -3.38
CA VAL A 53 1.26 -13.01 -4.05
C VAL A 53 0.52 -11.68 -4.00
N LYS A 54 -0.82 -11.73 -4.11
CA LYS A 54 -1.68 -10.54 -4.13
C LYS A 54 -2.83 -10.67 -3.13
N LEU A 55 -2.98 -9.64 -2.31
CA LEU A 55 -4.09 -9.47 -1.39
C LEU A 55 -4.78 -8.13 -1.66
N ASP A 56 -6.07 -8.18 -1.95
CA ASP A 56 -6.90 -7.01 -2.21
C ASP A 56 -7.97 -6.86 -1.12
N LEU A 57 -7.79 -5.85 -0.28
CA LEU A 57 -8.61 -5.46 0.87
C LEU A 57 -9.15 -4.03 0.70
N ASN A 58 -9.26 -3.56 -0.55
CA ASN A 58 -9.74 -2.23 -0.86
C ASN A 58 -11.20 -2.06 -0.44
N GLY A 59 -11.56 -0.94 0.20
CA GLY A 59 -12.96 -0.64 0.50
C GLY A 59 -13.59 -1.51 1.61
N CYS A 60 -12.79 -2.01 2.56
CA CYS A 60 -13.23 -2.97 3.58
C CYS A 60 -13.64 -2.34 4.93
N ASN A 61 -13.60 -1.01 5.06
CA ASN A 61 -13.80 -0.28 6.32
C ASN A 61 -12.75 -0.59 7.42
N ILE A 62 -11.58 -1.11 7.05
CA ILE A 62 -10.51 -1.50 7.99
C ILE A 62 -10.01 -0.29 8.76
N ASN A 63 -10.00 -0.36 10.10
CA ASN A 63 -9.39 0.67 10.95
C ASN A 63 -8.20 0.14 11.79
N LYS A 64 -8.13 -1.17 11.98
CA LYS A 64 -7.05 -1.88 12.68
C LYS A 64 -6.64 -3.07 11.84
N ILE A 65 -5.33 -3.24 11.68
CA ILE A 65 -4.76 -4.26 10.82
C ILE A 65 -3.55 -4.90 11.48
N ASN A 66 -3.56 -6.23 11.52
CA ASN A 66 -2.42 -7.07 11.77
C ASN A 66 -2.47 -8.22 10.78
N LEU A 67 -1.56 -8.22 9.81
CA LEU A 67 -1.56 -9.19 8.71
C LEU A 67 -0.82 -10.49 9.05
N GLY A 68 -0.25 -10.59 10.26
CA GLY A 68 0.66 -11.68 10.57
C GLY A 68 1.90 -11.64 9.67
N SER A 69 2.36 -12.82 9.25
CA SER A 69 3.54 -12.96 8.40
C SER A 69 3.16 -13.46 7.02
N PHE A 70 3.63 -12.78 5.99
CA PHE A 70 3.54 -13.25 4.60
C PHE A 70 4.94 -13.43 4.02
N GLU A 71 5.25 -14.64 3.56
CA GLU A 71 6.55 -14.93 2.94
C GLU A 71 6.64 -14.42 1.50
N ASN A 72 5.53 -14.48 0.75
CA ASN A 72 5.52 -14.27 -0.70
C ASN A 72 4.63 -13.11 -1.18
N LEU A 73 4.02 -12.35 -0.26
CA LEU A 73 3.10 -11.27 -0.61
C LEU A 73 3.86 -10.11 -1.26
N LYS A 74 3.56 -9.84 -2.53
CA LYS A 74 4.17 -8.78 -3.34
C LYS A 74 3.28 -7.54 -3.46
N ILE A 75 1.97 -7.75 -3.54
CA ILE A 75 1.00 -6.68 -3.81
C ILE A 75 -0.06 -6.67 -2.71
N LEU A 76 -0.18 -5.54 -2.03
CA LEU A 76 -1.19 -5.30 -1.02
C LEU A 76 -1.98 -4.03 -1.34
N ASP A 77 -3.28 -4.19 -1.59
CA ASP A 77 -4.20 -3.06 -1.74
C ASP A 77 -5.07 -2.91 -0.49
N LEU A 78 -4.88 -1.79 0.21
CA LEU A 78 -5.60 -1.35 1.40
C LEU A 78 -6.30 -0.01 1.16
N GLY A 79 -6.47 0.41 -0.09
CA GLY A 79 -7.10 1.70 -0.39
C GLY A 79 -8.55 1.78 0.10
N ASN A 80 -9.06 3.00 0.25
CA ASN A 80 -10.44 3.27 0.67
C ASN A 80 -10.81 2.58 2.01
N ASN A 81 -9.94 2.69 3.01
CA ASN A 81 -10.17 2.17 4.35
C ASN A 81 -10.13 3.31 5.38
N LYS A 82 -10.09 2.98 6.66
CA LYS A 82 -10.07 3.92 7.80
C LYS A 82 -8.76 3.81 8.58
N ILE A 83 -7.68 3.42 7.90
CA ILE A 83 -6.37 3.19 8.52
C ILE A 83 -5.73 4.54 8.85
N THR A 84 -5.42 4.74 10.12
CA THR A 84 -4.67 5.92 10.60
C THR A 84 -3.19 5.63 10.83
N PHE A 85 -2.83 4.34 10.94
CA PHE A 85 -1.48 3.88 11.20
C PHE A 85 -1.27 2.50 10.58
N PHE A 86 -0.15 2.31 9.89
CA PHE A 86 0.23 1.04 9.26
C PHE A 86 1.67 0.72 9.66
N SER A 87 1.94 -0.45 10.24
CA SER A 87 3.31 -0.87 10.55
C SER A 87 3.39 -2.40 10.49
N GLN A 88 3.48 -2.94 9.28
CA GLN A 88 3.53 -4.39 9.05
C GLN A 88 4.92 -4.77 8.52
N ASN A 89 5.45 -5.89 8.99
CA ASN A 89 6.72 -6.42 8.50
C ASN A 89 6.48 -7.32 7.29
N LEU A 90 6.43 -6.71 6.10
CA LEU A 90 6.17 -7.40 4.82
C LEU A 90 7.39 -7.28 3.92
N SER A 91 8.42 -8.10 4.17
CA SER A 91 9.72 -8.00 3.46
C SER A 91 9.66 -8.32 1.97
N SER A 92 8.65 -9.05 1.52
CA SER A 92 8.50 -9.43 0.10
C SER A 92 7.69 -8.43 -0.72
N LEU A 93 7.18 -7.37 -0.08
CA LEU A 93 6.26 -6.42 -0.70
C LEU A 93 6.99 -5.55 -1.74
N THR A 94 6.40 -5.45 -2.93
CA THR A 94 6.86 -4.59 -4.03
C THR A 94 5.88 -3.46 -4.32
N GLU A 95 4.59 -3.66 -4.00
CA GLU A 95 3.53 -2.66 -4.21
C GLU A 95 2.62 -2.55 -2.98
N LEU A 96 2.45 -1.32 -2.51
CA LEU A 96 1.54 -0.98 -1.42
C LEU A 96 0.62 0.17 -1.81
N TYR A 97 -0.68 -0.06 -1.70
CA TYR A 97 -1.70 0.95 -1.93
C TYR A 97 -2.45 1.24 -0.62
N LEU A 98 -2.30 2.45 -0.11
CA LEU A 98 -2.97 2.99 1.08
C LEU A 98 -3.85 4.20 0.72
N THR A 99 -4.11 4.43 -0.57
CA THR A 99 -4.85 5.59 -1.06
C THR A 99 -6.19 5.75 -0.35
N ASN A 100 -6.58 6.98 -0.03
CA ASN A 100 -7.82 7.29 0.69
C ASN A 100 -7.91 6.55 2.03
N ASN A 101 -6.89 6.73 2.87
CA ASN A 101 -6.85 6.35 4.28
C ASN A 101 -6.41 7.54 5.14
N PRO A 102 -7.02 7.82 6.30
CA PRO A 102 -6.71 8.99 7.12
C PRO A 102 -5.38 8.87 7.91
N LEU A 103 -4.26 8.65 7.23
CA LEU A 103 -2.92 8.46 7.83
C LEU A 103 -2.40 9.71 8.54
N ARG A 104 -2.79 10.91 8.07
CA ARG A 104 -2.40 12.24 8.58
C ARG A 104 -0.91 12.60 8.48
N ASN A 105 0.00 11.67 8.72
CA ASN A 105 1.43 11.85 8.56
C ASN A 105 2.07 10.56 8.02
N LEU A 106 3.28 10.68 7.50
CA LEU A 106 4.11 9.54 7.11
C LEU A 106 5.50 9.71 7.72
N THR A 107 5.74 9.03 8.84
CA THR A 107 7.01 9.09 9.59
C THR A 107 7.44 7.69 9.99
N TYR A 108 8.68 7.52 10.47
CA TYR A 108 9.01 6.32 11.24
C TYR A 108 8.10 6.26 12.50
N PRO A 109 7.56 5.09 12.90
CA PRO A 109 7.68 3.75 12.29
C PRO A 109 6.54 3.37 11.32
N MET A 110 5.74 4.31 10.82
CA MET A 110 4.59 4.06 9.91
C MET A 110 4.98 3.45 8.57
N VAL A 111 6.24 3.56 8.17
CA VAL A 111 6.79 2.89 6.98
C VAL A 111 8.10 2.24 7.39
N ASN A 112 8.01 1.05 7.95
CA ASN A 112 9.16 0.27 8.39
C ASN A 112 9.19 -1.08 7.69
N PHE A 113 9.26 -1.06 6.36
CA PHE A 113 9.43 -2.27 5.56
C PHE A 113 10.91 -2.62 5.47
N LYS A 114 11.54 -2.88 6.61
CA LYS A 114 12.93 -3.34 6.64
C LYS A 114 13.10 -4.46 5.61
N ASN A 115 14.08 -4.30 4.73
CA ASN A 115 14.44 -5.25 3.68
C ASN A 115 13.40 -5.46 2.57
N SER A 116 12.38 -4.59 2.44
CA SER A 116 11.48 -4.66 1.29
C SER A 116 12.09 -4.06 0.03
N ASN A 117 11.70 -4.63 -1.12
CA ASN A 117 11.96 -4.08 -2.43
C ASN A 117 10.75 -3.25 -2.91
N LEU A 118 10.24 -2.38 -2.05
CA LEU A 118 9.05 -1.58 -2.38
C LEU A 118 9.34 -0.66 -3.57
N GLU A 119 8.69 -0.91 -4.69
CA GLU A 119 8.84 -0.16 -5.94
C GLU A 119 7.68 0.83 -6.16
N THR A 120 6.51 0.53 -5.60
CA THR A 120 5.28 1.31 -5.78
C THR A 120 4.64 1.60 -4.45
N LEU A 121 4.44 2.89 -4.16
CA LEU A 121 3.70 3.35 -2.99
C LEU A 121 2.58 4.32 -3.38
N GLY A 122 1.34 3.96 -3.08
CA GLY A 122 0.17 4.81 -3.29
C GLY A 122 -0.41 5.32 -1.97
N ILE A 123 -0.16 6.58 -1.64
CA ILE A 123 -0.61 7.28 -0.42
C ILE A 123 -1.35 8.58 -0.78
N SER A 124 -2.07 8.56 -1.90
CA SER A 124 -2.89 9.69 -2.33
C SER A 124 -4.13 9.83 -1.43
N GLU A 125 -4.62 11.04 -1.23
CA GLU A 125 -5.83 11.33 -0.45
C GLU A 125 -5.73 10.80 1.00
N CYS A 126 -4.52 10.79 1.55
CA CYS A 126 -4.26 10.26 2.90
C CYS A 126 -4.34 11.31 4.01
N GLN A 127 -4.81 12.52 3.67
CA GLN A 127 -4.87 13.68 4.56
C GLN A 127 -3.49 14.02 5.16
N LEU A 128 -2.41 13.71 4.43
CA LEU A 128 -1.05 13.90 4.91
C LEU A 128 -0.75 15.40 5.07
N LYS A 129 -0.27 15.77 6.25
CA LYS A 129 0.26 17.10 6.59
C LYS A 129 1.79 17.12 6.61
N PHE A 130 2.40 15.96 6.82
CA PHE A 130 3.84 15.81 6.83
C PHE A 130 4.24 14.45 6.27
N VAL A 131 5.32 14.45 5.49
CA VAL A 131 5.95 13.24 4.94
C VAL A 131 7.44 13.36 5.16
N ASP A 132 7.99 12.42 5.90
CA ASP A 132 9.43 12.20 5.97
C ASP A 132 9.86 11.53 4.66
N PHE A 133 10.48 12.27 3.76
CA PHE A 133 10.96 11.71 2.50
C PHE A 133 12.27 10.92 2.67
N ASP A 134 13.02 11.13 3.76
CA ASP A 134 14.26 10.40 4.01
C ASP A 134 14.00 8.91 4.24
N ILE A 135 12.93 8.57 4.97
CA ILE A 135 12.54 7.16 5.12
C ILE A 135 12.13 6.52 3.79
N LEU A 136 11.57 7.30 2.85
CA LEU A 136 11.11 6.77 1.56
C LEU A 136 12.27 6.57 0.56
N ARG A 137 13.31 7.40 0.62
CA ARG A 137 14.50 7.31 -0.25
C ARG A 137 15.30 6.01 -0.04
N ASN A 138 15.10 5.32 1.08
CA ASN A 138 15.72 4.04 1.37
C ASN A 138 15.13 2.86 0.57
N TYR A 139 13.98 3.06 -0.08
CA TYR A 139 13.33 2.04 -0.89
C TYR A 139 13.60 2.26 -2.39
N PRO A 140 13.61 1.20 -3.22
CA PRO A 140 13.79 1.29 -4.66
C PRO A 140 12.51 1.78 -5.38
N LEU A 141 11.86 2.82 -4.85
CA LEU A 141 10.61 3.34 -5.40
C LEU A 141 10.81 3.82 -6.84
N ARG A 142 9.99 3.30 -7.74
CA ARG A 142 9.83 3.72 -9.15
C ARG A 142 8.60 4.60 -9.31
N PHE A 143 7.55 4.32 -8.53
CA PHE A 143 6.29 5.04 -8.55
C PHE A 143 5.89 5.49 -7.14
N LEU A 144 5.55 6.78 -7.01
CA LEU A 144 4.97 7.34 -5.79
C LEU A 144 3.68 8.10 -6.12
N GLY A 145 2.54 7.64 -5.61
CA GLY A 145 1.28 8.37 -5.69
C GLY A 145 1.01 9.13 -4.39
N ILE A 146 0.99 10.45 -4.42
CA ILE A 146 0.88 11.30 -3.23
C ILE A 146 -0.05 12.51 -3.42
N ALA A 147 -0.84 12.52 -4.50
CA ALA A 147 -1.85 13.53 -4.78
C ALA A 147 -2.93 13.59 -3.69
N GLY A 148 -3.67 14.70 -3.60
CA GLY A 148 -4.77 14.86 -2.65
C GLY A 148 -4.33 14.99 -1.18
N ASN A 149 -3.08 15.40 -0.93
CA ASN A 149 -2.55 15.69 0.40
C ASN A 149 -2.28 17.21 0.55
N SER A 150 -2.03 17.66 1.78
CA SER A 150 -1.96 19.08 2.15
C SER A 150 -0.60 19.50 2.69
N PHE A 151 0.49 19.00 2.11
CA PHE A 151 1.87 19.36 2.46
C PHE A 151 2.59 19.94 1.25
N ASP A 152 3.60 20.79 1.49
CA ASP A 152 4.33 21.48 0.44
C ASP A 152 5.55 20.69 -0.05
N PHE A 153 5.86 20.83 -1.34
CA PHE A 153 7.10 20.36 -1.92
C PHE A 153 8.15 21.48 -1.94
N ASN A 154 9.41 21.12 -1.67
CA ASN A 154 10.56 22.00 -1.79
C ASN A 154 11.59 21.44 -2.78
N ASN A 155 12.67 22.19 -3.01
CA ASN A 155 13.70 21.86 -4.00
C ASN A 155 14.53 20.63 -3.64
N GLU A 156 14.40 20.11 -2.42
CA GLU A 156 15.11 18.93 -1.93
C GLU A 156 14.20 17.70 -1.84
N THR A 157 12.88 17.86 -1.97
CA THR A 157 11.89 16.79 -1.71
C THR A 157 12.19 15.50 -2.47
N PHE A 158 12.59 15.56 -3.74
CA PHE A 158 12.89 14.36 -4.53
C PHE A 158 14.38 14.11 -4.77
N ILE A 159 15.27 14.90 -4.17
CA ILE A 159 16.71 14.64 -4.21
C ILE A 159 16.99 13.31 -3.49
N GLY A 160 17.92 12.51 -4.00
CA GLY A 160 18.34 11.24 -3.40
C GLY A 160 17.50 10.01 -3.74
N PHE A 161 16.33 10.18 -4.38
CA PHE A 161 15.57 9.06 -4.92
C PHE A 161 16.26 8.45 -6.15
N LYS A 162 16.96 7.33 -5.97
CA LYS A 162 17.80 6.71 -7.02
C LYS A 162 17.00 6.13 -8.19
N TYR A 163 15.80 5.60 -7.93
CA TYR A 163 15.03 4.81 -8.90
C TYR A 163 13.70 5.44 -9.29
N LEU A 164 13.33 6.58 -8.68
CA LEU A 164 12.01 7.18 -8.85
C LEU A 164 11.87 7.72 -10.27
N LYS A 165 10.83 7.26 -10.97
CA LYS A 165 10.56 7.64 -12.37
C LYS A 165 9.27 8.42 -12.51
N LYS A 166 8.27 8.12 -11.68
CA LYS A 166 6.95 8.72 -11.80
C LYS A 166 6.40 9.07 -10.44
N VAL A 167 5.87 10.28 -10.32
CA VAL A 167 5.17 10.74 -9.13
C VAL A 167 3.81 11.28 -9.53
N LYS A 168 2.75 10.81 -8.89
CA LYS A 168 1.41 11.39 -9.03
C LYS A 168 1.20 12.40 -7.90
N VAL A 169 1.01 13.66 -8.24
CA VAL A 169 0.85 14.83 -7.35
C VAL A 169 -0.43 15.58 -7.67
N ASN A 170 -0.78 16.64 -6.92
CA ASN A 170 -1.88 17.50 -7.34
C ASN A 170 -1.55 18.18 -8.68
N LEU A 171 -2.57 18.46 -9.50
CA LEU A 171 -2.36 19.11 -10.79
C LEU A 171 -1.60 20.44 -10.65
N ASN A 172 -1.91 21.21 -9.61
CA ASN A 172 -1.28 22.52 -9.35
C ASN A 172 0.20 22.43 -8.95
N ASP A 173 0.68 21.25 -8.53
CA ASP A 173 2.08 21.04 -8.16
C ASP A 173 2.92 20.55 -9.35
N ALA A 174 2.28 19.94 -10.36
CA ALA A 174 2.96 19.18 -11.40
C ALA A 174 3.90 20.03 -12.26
N ASP A 175 3.44 21.18 -12.76
CA ASP A 175 4.24 22.02 -13.67
C ASP A 175 5.51 22.54 -12.99
N ARG A 176 5.38 23.03 -11.75
CA ARG A 176 6.52 23.50 -10.96
C ARG A 176 7.50 22.36 -10.66
N LEU A 177 7.00 21.18 -10.31
CA LEU A 177 7.85 20.02 -10.00
C LEU A 177 8.55 19.47 -11.25
N ASN A 178 7.90 19.49 -12.42
CA ASN A 178 8.51 19.12 -13.70
C ASN A 178 9.72 20.01 -14.04
N LEU A 179 9.65 21.32 -13.72
CA LEU A 179 10.79 22.24 -13.89
C LEU A 179 11.91 21.96 -12.89
N MET A 180 11.57 21.61 -11.65
CA MET A 180 12.53 21.39 -10.56
C MET A 180 13.26 20.04 -10.66
N PHE A 181 12.59 19.00 -11.17
CA PHE A 181 13.10 17.64 -11.22
C PHE A 181 12.87 16.99 -12.60
N PRO A 182 13.62 17.40 -13.64
CA PRO A 182 13.36 17.01 -15.04
C PRO A 182 13.53 15.51 -15.34
N ASN A 183 14.14 14.74 -14.42
CA ASN A 183 14.33 13.30 -14.56
C ASN A 183 13.17 12.46 -13.99
N ILE A 184 12.15 13.12 -13.44
CA ILE A 184 10.98 12.50 -12.81
C ILE A 184 9.73 13.01 -13.53
N ILE A 185 8.83 12.11 -13.89
CA ILE A 185 7.55 12.45 -14.54
C ILE A 185 6.52 12.76 -13.45
N PHE A 186 6.02 14.00 -13.40
CA PHE A 186 4.95 14.41 -12.49
C PHE A 186 3.60 14.46 -13.20
N ASN A 187 2.69 13.58 -12.77
CA ASN A 187 1.41 13.29 -13.43
C ASN A 187 1.57 12.81 -14.88
N ASN A 188 0.65 11.97 -15.36
CA ASN A 188 0.61 11.67 -16.79
C ASN A 188 -0.04 12.86 -17.50
N THR A 189 0.75 13.68 -18.17
CA THR A 189 0.31 14.44 -19.34
C THR A 189 0.94 13.80 -20.57
N ILE A 190 0.36 12.68 -21.03
CA ILE A 190 -0.09 12.40 -22.41
C ILE A 190 -1.14 11.28 -22.32
#